data_AF-A0A4Z1T700-F1
#
_entry.id   AF-A0A4Z1T700-F1
#
_cell.length_a   1.000
_cell.length_b   1.000
_cell.length_c   1.000
_cell.angle_alpha   90.00
_cell.angle_beta   90.00
_cell.angle_gamma   90.00
#
_symmetry.space_group_name_H-M   'P 1'
#
loop_
_entity.id
_entity.type
_entity.pdbx_description
1 polymer ?
#
loop_
_entity_poly.entity_id
_entity_poly.type
_entity_poly.pdbx_seq_one_letter_code
_entity_poly.pdbx_strand_id
1 'polypeptide(L)'
;MTALMHAASRGQTEVVRLLRPLEARLQDGRGWTALMHAVGGGHEECVGLLLLERDMKDGEGRTAEDVANGLPDGKKKKITPLLRKKVHLPDLPDELSSFQLTGRLGRGAFGTVFSAWSEDHGNCALKVVEYEEMERTIVDSLRREMGTIPSLEHPHVLRYHRVHDDPDNGTAYLVMEWCSGTLLDEVRGRGERGEPFRDEEVWRCLREMASGLAYLHERGLVHRDLKPGNIFFTDFKKAMIMSSVPKES
;
A
#
# COMPACT_ATOMS: atom_id res chain seq x y z
N MET A 1 -15.50 -1.39 -17.55
CA MET A 1 -15.24 -0.17 -16.75
C MET A 1 -15.38 -0.56 -15.29
N THR A 2 -14.36 -0.30 -14.48
CA THR A 2 -14.28 -0.73 -13.07
C THR A 2 -14.76 0.36 -12.11
N ALA A 3 -14.86 0.08 -10.82
CA ALA A 3 -15.27 1.08 -9.83
C ALA A 3 -14.28 2.25 -9.72
N LEU A 4 -12.97 1.96 -9.80
CA LEU A 4 -11.88 2.92 -9.87
C LEU A 4 -12.01 3.83 -11.10
N MET A 5 -12.31 3.28 -12.27
CA MET A 5 -12.53 4.07 -13.48
C MET A 5 -13.74 5.00 -13.34
N HIS A 6 -14.83 4.51 -12.76
CA HIS A 6 -16.00 5.33 -12.46
C HIS A 6 -15.67 6.47 -11.47
N ALA A 7 -14.97 6.17 -10.37
CA ALA A 7 -14.54 7.16 -9.39
C ALA A 7 -13.61 8.21 -10.01
N ALA A 8 -12.64 7.77 -10.80
CA ALA A 8 -11.69 8.63 -11.52
C ALA A 8 -12.40 9.55 -12.52
N SER A 9 -13.37 9.04 -13.30
CA SER A 9 -14.16 9.85 -14.25
C SER A 9 -14.98 10.96 -13.56
N ARG A 10 -15.32 10.77 -12.28
CA ARG A 10 -16.13 11.68 -11.45
C ARG A 10 -15.30 12.54 -10.50
N GLY A 11 -13.97 12.39 -10.48
CA GLY A 11 -13.09 13.15 -9.58
C GLY A 11 -13.25 12.78 -8.10
N GLN A 12 -13.71 11.56 -7.80
CA GLN A 12 -13.90 11.09 -6.42
C GLN A 12 -12.57 10.63 -5.83
N THR A 13 -11.70 11.57 -5.44
CA THR A 13 -10.32 11.29 -5.00
C THR A 13 -10.25 10.21 -3.91
N GLU A 14 -11.05 10.31 -2.85
CA GLU A 14 -10.95 9.35 -1.74
C GLU A 14 -11.33 7.92 -2.15
N VAL A 15 -12.31 7.79 -3.05
CA VAL A 15 -12.66 6.49 -3.63
C VAL A 15 -11.53 5.99 -4.54
N VAL A 16 -10.89 6.87 -5.30
CA VAL A 16 -9.70 6.54 -6.10
C VAL A 16 -8.54 6.07 -5.22
N ARG A 17 -8.27 6.73 -4.08
CA ARG A 17 -7.23 6.32 -3.13
C ARG A 17 -7.49 4.91 -2.59
N LEU A 18 -8.75 4.61 -2.26
CA LEU A 18 -9.16 3.32 -1.73
C LEU A 18 -9.10 2.19 -2.76
N LEU A 19 -9.54 2.47 -3.99
CA LEU A 19 -9.68 1.45 -5.04
C LEU A 19 -8.41 1.25 -5.89
N ARG A 20 -7.53 2.26 -5.98
CA ARG A 20 -6.30 2.16 -6.78
C ARG A 20 -5.49 0.90 -6.46
N PRO A 21 -5.25 0.53 -5.19
CA PRO A 21 -4.49 -0.68 -4.91
C PRO A 21 -5.12 -1.97 -5.43
N LEU A 22 -6.43 -1.97 -5.68
CA LEU A 22 -7.19 -3.17 -6.06
C LEU A 22 -7.45 -3.27 -7.56
N GLU A 23 -7.61 -2.13 -8.24
CA GLU A 23 -8.06 -2.09 -9.64
C GLU A 23 -7.10 -1.31 -10.57
N ALA A 24 -5.94 -0.87 -10.06
CA ALA A 24 -4.95 -0.16 -10.88
C ALA A 24 -4.55 -0.98 -12.11
N ARG A 25 -4.25 -0.27 -13.19
CA ARG A 25 -3.79 -0.83 -14.47
C ARG A 25 -4.80 -1.69 -15.22
N LEU A 26 -6.02 -1.85 -14.72
CA LEU A 26 -7.10 -2.46 -15.50
C LEU A 26 -7.52 -1.53 -16.64
N GLN A 27 -8.03 -2.13 -17.72
CA GLN A 27 -8.53 -1.41 -18.90
C GLN A 27 -9.99 -1.76 -19.17
N ASP A 28 -10.78 -0.78 -19.59
CA ASP A 28 -12.15 -1.05 -20.07
C ASP A 28 -12.16 -1.62 -21.50
N GLY A 29 -13.35 -1.81 -22.08
CA GLY A 29 -13.49 -2.37 -23.43
C GLY A 29 -12.90 -1.51 -24.56
N ARG A 30 -12.49 -0.27 -24.29
CA ARG A 30 -11.76 0.60 -25.23
C ARG A 30 -10.25 0.65 -24.95
N GLY A 31 -9.77 -0.11 -23.97
CA GLY A 31 -8.40 0.00 -23.48
C GLY A 31 -8.18 1.16 -22.52
N TRP A 32 -9.22 1.86 -22.06
CA TRP A 32 -9.02 3.02 -21.19
C TRP A 32 -8.71 2.60 -19.75
N THR A 33 -7.65 3.20 -19.19
CA THR A 33 -7.30 3.05 -17.77
C THR A 33 -8.03 4.09 -16.91
N ALA A 34 -7.98 3.95 -15.58
CA ALA A 34 -8.55 4.94 -14.67
C ALA A 34 -7.89 6.32 -14.83
N LEU A 35 -6.58 6.39 -15.09
CA LEU A 35 -5.87 7.63 -15.39
C LEU A 35 -6.44 8.34 -16.62
N MET A 36 -6.72 7.62 -17.70
CA MET A 36 -7.30 8.21 -18.92
C MET A 36 -8.68 8.83 -18.65
N HIS A 37 -9.50 8.16 -17.83
CA HIS A 37 -10.78 8.71 -17.37
C HIS A 37 -10.60 9.96 -16.50
N ALA A 38 -9.64 9.99 -15.59
CA ALA A 38 -9.31 11.17 -14.78
C ALA A 38 -8.83 12.35 -15.63
N VAL A 39 -7.97 12.09 -16.63
CA VAL A 39 -7.47 13.08 -17.59
C VAL A 39 -8.62 13.65 -18.42
N GLY A 40 -9.46 12.79 -19.00
CA GLY A 40 -10.64 13.22 -19.78
C GLY A 40 -11.59 14.12 -18.99
N GLY A 41 -11.76 13.83 -17.70
CA GLY A 41 -12.53 14.65 -16.77
C GLY A 41 -11.85 15.96 -16.37
N GLY A 42 -10.51 16.03 -16.42
CA GLY A 42 -9.72 17.15 -15.91
C GLY A 42 -9.53 17.11 -14.39
N HIS A 43 -9.52 15.92 -13.79
CA HIS A 43 -9.48 15.73 -12.34
C HIS A 43 -8.04 15.63 -11.82
N GLU A 44 -7.44 16.78 -11.54
CA GLU A 44 -6.01 16.95 -11.21
C GLU A 44 -5.52 16.01 -10.10
N GLU A 45 -6.27 15.90 -9.00
CA GLU A 45 -5.86 15.08 -7.86
C GLU A 45 -5.89 13.58 -8.19
N CYS A 46 -6.91 13.13 -8.91
CA CYS A 46 -7.00 11.75 -9.40
C CYS A 46 -5.85 11.43 -10.37
N VAL A 47 -5.50 12.37 -11.26
CA VAL A 47 -4.34 12.23 -12.16
C VAL A 47 -3.06 12.01 -11.36
N GLY A 48 -2.83 12.81 -10.33
CA GLY A 48 -1.65 12.67 -9.46
C GLY A 48 -1.55 11.32 -8.75
N LEU A 49 -2.67 10.67 -8.46
CA LEU A 49 -2.71 9.36 -7.80
C LEU A 49 -2.49 8.19 -8.76
N LEU A 50 -2.80 8.36 -10.04
CA LEU A 50 -2.87 7.29 -11.03
C LEU A 50 -1.70 7.31 -12.03
N LEU A 51 -0.66 8.10 -11.77
CA LEU A 51 0.47 8.31 -12.68
C LEU A 51 1.25 7.04 -13.08
N LEU A 52 1.10 5.92 -12.37
CA LEU A 52 1.71 4.65 -12.75
C LEU A 52 1.09 4.02 -14.00
N GLU A 53 -0.07 4.51 -14.44
CA GLU A 53 -0.73 4.08 -15.68
C GLU A 53 -0.34 4.94 -16.88
N ARG A 54 0.52 5.96 -16.73
CA ARG A 54 0.76 7.00 -17.76
C ARG A 54 1.26 6.43 -19.09
N ASP A 55 2.06 5.37 -19.03
CA ASP A 55 2.72 4.75 -20.17
C ASP A 55 1.85 3.62 -20.79
N MET A 56 0.70 3.32 -20.19
CA MET A 56 -0.27 2.37 -20.75
C MET A 56 -0.98 2.98 -21.95
N LYS A 57 -1.28 2.12 -22.94
CA LYS A 57 -1.90 2.52 -24.20
C LYS A 57 -3.31 1.97 -24.31
N ASP A 58 -4.23 2.78 -24.82
CA ASP A 58 -5.59 2.36 -25.13
C ASP A 58 -5.65 1.49 -26.40
N GLY A 59 -6.85 1.08 -26.81
CA GLY A 59 -7.06 0.28 -28.02
C GLY A 59 -6.66 0.96 -29.33
N GLU A 60 -6.46 2.29 -29.31
CA GLU A 60 -5.96 3.08 -30.45
C GLU A 60 -4.45 3.35 -30.35
N GLY A 61 -3.77 2.82 -29.32
CA GLY A 61 -2.35 3.04 -29.08
C GLY A 61 -2.00 4.36 -28.40
N ARG A 62 -3.00 5.10 -27.89
CA ARG A 62 -2.84 6.42 -27.25
C ARG A 62 -2.54 6.28 -25.76
N THR A 63 -1.67 7.15 -25.25
CA THR A 63 -1.34 7.30 -23.83
C THR A 63 -2.26 8.30 -23.13
N ALA A 64 -2.14 8.40 -21.80
CA ALA A 64 -2.83 9.44 -21.05
C ALA A 64 -2.41 10.87 -21.48
N GLU A 65 -1.18 11.08 -21.95
CA GLU A 65 -0.73 12.37 -22.49
C GLU A 65 -1.39 12.70 -23.82
N ASP A 66 -1.60 11.71 -24.69
CA ASP A 66 -2.34 11.87 -25.94
C ASP A 66 -3.80 12.25 -25.69
N VAL A 67 -4.44 11.64 -24.68
CA VAL A 67 -5.79 12.03 -24.23
C VAL A 67 -5.79 13.48 -23.74
N ALA A 68 -4.78 13.89 -22.95
CA ALA A 68 -4.66 15.26 -22.46
C ALA A 68 -4.50 16.29 -23.60
N ASN A 69 -3.85 15.90 -24.70
CA ASN A 69 -3.64 16.77 -25.86
C ASN A 69 -4.93 17.17 -26.57
N GLY A 70 -5.98 16.34 -26.50
CA GLY A 70 -7.31 16.60 -27.03
C GLY A 70 -8.23 17.40 -26.10
N LEU A 71 -7.78 17.77 -24.89
CA LEU A 71 -8.57 18.56 -23.95
C LEU A 71 -8.64 20.05 -24.34
N PRO A 72 -9.71 20.77 -23.95
CA PRO A 72 -9.74 22.23 -24.06
C PRO A 72 -8.56 22.88 -23.33
N ASP A 73 -8.05 24.01 -23.87
CA ASP A 73 -6.83 24.68 -23.41
C ASP A 73 -6.75 24.87 -21.88
N GLY A 74 -7.86 25.25 -21.25
CA GLY A 74 -7.91 25.46 -19.80
C GLY A 74 -7.62 24.19 -18.99
N LYS A 75 -8.16 23.04 -19.40
CA LYS A 75 -7.90 21.75 -18.74
C LYS A 75 -6.52 21.20 -19.13
N LYS A 76 -6.17 21.29 -20.41
CA LYS A 76 -4.87 20.83 -20.95
C LYS A 76 -3.69 21.46 -20.21
N LYS A 77 -3.71 22.77 -19.98
CA LYS A 77 -2.65 23.51 -19.27
C LYS A 77 -2.45 23.04 -17.82
N LYS A 78 -3.51 22.54 -17.17
CA LYS A 78 -3.46 22.04 -15.79
C LYS A 78 -3.03 20.58 -15.71
N ILE A 79 -3.51 19.73 -16.63
CA ILE A 79 -3.30 18.28 -16.59
C ILE A 79 -1.93 17.87 -17.14
N THR A 80 -1.48 18.47 -18.24
CA THR A 80 -0.22 18.07 -18.92
C THR A 80 1.01 18.12 -17.98
N PRO A 81 1.19 19.16 -17.14
CA PRO A 81 2.30 19.19 -16.18
C PRO A 81 2.24 18.06 -15.14
N LEU A 82 1.03 17.65 -14.74
CA LEU A 82 0.84 16.59 -13.73
C LEU A 82 1.28 15.22 -14.28
N LEU A 83 0.97 14.93 -15.54
CA LEU A 83 1.37 13.67 -16.20
C LEU A 83 2.89 13.51 -16.30
N ARG A 84 3.62 14.63 -16.39
CA ARG A 84 5.09 14.67 -16.47
C ARG A 84 5.77 14.63 -15.11
N LYS A 85 5.00 14.65 -14.01
CA LYS A 85 5.55 14.57 -12.66
C LYS A 85 6.26 13.22 -12.47
N LYS A 86 7.52 13.25 -12.00
CA LYS A 86 8.27 12.04 -11.66
C LYS A 86 7.62 11.35 -10.46
N VAL A 87 7.10 10.15 -10.66
CA VAL A 87 6.77 9.24 -9.56
C VAL A 87 8.06 8.60 -9.10
N HIS A 88 8.41 8.79 -7.82
CA HIS A 88 9.55 8.11 -7.23
C HIS A 88 9.08 6.75 -6.74
N LEU A 89 9.40 5.72 -7.51
CA LEU A 89 9.27 4.33 -7.12
C LEU A 89 10.66 3.81 -6.75
N PRO A 90 10.77 2.88 -5.78
CA PRO A 90 12.01 2.19 -5.51
C PRO A 90 12.32 1.27 -6.68
N ASP A 91 13.61 1.16 -7.02
CA ASP A 91 14.07 0.07 -7.86
C ASP A 91 13.98 -1.22 -7.03
N LEU A 92 13.32 -2.22 -7.59
CA LEU A 92 13.17 -3.52 -6.95
C LEU A 92 14.31 -4.43 -7.39
N PRO A 93 14.89 -5.22 -6.46
CA PRO A 93 15.88 -6.24 -6.81
C PRO A 93 15.23 -7.34 -7.67
N ASP A 94 16.04 -8.09 -8.42
CA ASP A 94 15.57 -9.11 -9.37
C ASP A 94 14.69 -10.17 -8.69
N GLU A 95 14.96 -10.49 -7.42
CA GLU A 95 14.18 -11.43 -6.59
C GLU A 95 12.73 -10.96 -6.36
N LEU A 96 12.46 -9.66 -6.52
CA LEU A 96 11.15 -9.04 -6.38
C LEU A 96 10.56 -8.58 -7.72
N SER A 97 11.16 -8.98 -8.84
CA SER A 97 10.70 -8.62 -10.19
C SER A 97 9.27 -9.09 -10.53
N SER A 98 8.75 -10.11 -9.83
CA SER A 98 7.36 -10.57 -9.96
C SER A 98 6.34 -9.62 -9.31
N PHE A 99 6.78 -8.65 -8.51
CA PHE A 99 5.92 -7.67 -7.85
C PHE A 99 5.88 -6.38 -8.64
N GLN A 100 4.68 -6.03 -9.09
CA GLN A 100 4.41 -4.80 -9.81
C GLN A 100 3.87 -3.74 -8.86
N LEU A 101 4.59 -2.62 -8.69
CA LEU A 101 4.12 -1.51 -7.87
C LEU A 101 2.89 -0.84 -8.50
N THR A 102 1.86 -0.63 -7.69
CA THR A 102 0.56 -0.04 -8.08
C THR A 102 0.28 1.31 -7.42
N GLY A 103 1.13 1.74 -6.48
CA GLY A 103 1.07 3.08 -5.93
C GLY A 103 1.83 3.24 -4.62
N ARG A 104 2.04 4.48 -4.17
CA ARG A 104 2.54 4.76 -2.81
C ARG A 104 1.37 4.90 -1.85
N LEU A 105 1.39 4.16 -0.74
CA LEU A 105 0.38 4.21 0.31
C LEU A 105 0.72 5.24 1.38
N GLY A 106 1.99 5.33 1.77
CA GLY A 106 2.42 6.29 2.78
C GLY A 106 3.92 6.21 3.08
N ARG A 107 4.41 7.15 3.88
CA ARG A 107 5.77 7.14 4.44
C ARG A 107 5.66 7.08 5.95
N GLY A 108 6.27 6.07 6.55
CA GLY A 108 6.41 5.93 7.99
C GLY A 108 7.79 6.37 8.47
N ALA A 109 8.04 6.22 9.77
CA ALA A 109 9.33 6.56 10.38
C ALA A 109 10.50 5.73 9.81
N PHE A 110 10.24 4.48 9.42
CA PHE A 110 11.26 3.52 8.99
C PHE A 110 11.21 3.23 7.49
N GLY A 111 10.67 4.16 6.69
CA GLY A 111 10.64 4.03 5.23
C GLY A 111 9.26 4.15 4.61
N THR A 112 9.13 3.68 3.38
CA THR A 112 7.98 3.97 2.51
C THR A 112 7.18 2.71 2.20
N VAL A 113 5.86 2.80 2.25
CA VAL A 113 4.96 1.70 1.92
C VAL A 113 4.29 1.96 0.57
N PHE A 114 4.34 0.94 -0.28
CA PHE A 114 3.76 0.90 -1.61
C PHE A 114 2.72 -0.21 -1.69
N SER A 115 1.68 -0.02 -2.49
CA SER A 115 0.84 -1.13 -2.94
C SER A 115 1.53 -1.81 -4.11
N ALA A 116 1.42 -3.13 -4.17
CA ALA A 116 1.97 -3.96 -5.22
C ALA A 116 0.97 -5.05 -5.62
N TRP A 117 1.19 -5.66 -6.78
CA TRP A 117 0.44 -6.81 -7.24
C TRP A 117 1.41 -7.87 -7.78
N SER A 118 1.07 -9.15 -7.59
CA SER A 118 1.76 -10.28 -8.23
C SER A 118 0.74 -11.36 -8.61
N GLU A 119 1.09 -12.22 -9.58
CA GLU A 119 0.23 -13.35 -9.97
C GLU A 119 0.03 -14.35 -8.82
N ASP A 120 1.09 -14.59 -8.03
CA ASP A 120 1.07 -15.58 -6.95
C ASP A 120 0.27 -15.15 -5.71
N HIS A 121 0.23 -13.85 -5.43
CA HIS A 121 -0.30 -13.32 -4.16
C HIS A 121 -1.44 -12.32 -4.34
N GLY A 122 -1.73 -11.89 -5.58
CA GLY A 122 -2.66 -10.79 -5.83
C GLY A 122 -2.13 -9.49 -5.26
N ASN A 123 -3.00 -8.71 -4.62
CA ASN A 123 -2.62 -7.43 -4.01
C ASN A 123 -1.74 -7.65 -2.77
N CYS A 124 -0.72 -6.81 -2.62
CA CYS A 124 0.24 -6.85 -1.52
C CYS A 124 0.62 -5.43 -1.08
N ALA A 125 1.16 -5.32 0.12
CA ALA A 125 1.85 -4.10 0.56
C ALA A 125 3.36 -4.35 0.58
N LEU A 126 4.13 -3.53 -0.13
CA LEU A 126 5.59 -3.54 -0.07
C LEU A 126 6.07 -2.41 0.84
N LYS A 127 6.79 -2.74 1.91
CA LYS A 127 7.51 -1.76 2.72
C LYS A 127 8.98 -1.77 2.34
N VAL A 128 9.50 -0.60 1.99
CA VAL A 128 10.92 -0.36 1.71
C VAL A 128 11.52 0.40 2.89
N VAL A 129 12.55 -0.17 3.50
CA VAL A 129 13.23 0.32 4.71
C VAL A 129 14.67 0.63 4.33
N GLU A 130 15.00 1.91 4.21
CA GLU A 130 16.36 2.39 4.03
C GLU A 130 17.04 2.43 5.41
N TYR A 131 18.22 1.82 5.54
CA TYR A 131 18.96 1.72 6.80
C TYR A 131 20.44 2.10 6.66
N GLU A 132 20.87 2.60 5.50
CA GLU A 132 22.26 3.05 5.25
C GLU A 132 22.77 4.05 6.30
N GLU A 133 21.92 4.98 6.73
CA GLU A 133 22.24 6.01 7.72
C GLU A 133 21.95 5.58 9.18
N MET A 134 21.47 4.36 9.41
CA MET A 134 21.11 3.88 10.75
C MET A 134 22.31 3.34 11.53
N GLU A 135 22.23 3.38 12.87
CA GLU A 135 23.24 2.75 13.71
C GLU A 135 23.32 1.24 13.49
N ARG A 136 24.54 0.69 13.50
CA ARG A 136 24.79 -0.75 13.28
C ARG A 136 23.96 -1.66 14.19
N THR A 137 23.75 -1.25 15.44
CA THR A 137 22.95 -1.99 16.44
C THR A 137 21.48 -2.14 16.00
N ILE A 138 20.92 -1.10 15.37
CA ILE A 138 19.56 -1.09 14.82
C ILE A 138 19.50 -1.99 13.59
N VAL A 139 20.46 -1.86 12.67
CA VAL A 139 20.57 -2.69 11.47
C VAL A 139 20.69 -4.17 11.83
N ASP A 140 21.53 -4.52 12.80
CA ASP A 140 21.68 -5.89 13.28
C ASP A 140 20.38 -6.44 13.88
N SER A 141 19.64 -5.61 14.60
CA SER A 141 18.33 -6.01 15.13
C SER A 141 17.30 -6.19 14.03
N LEU A 142 17.27 -5.31 13.01
CA LEU A 142 16.39 -5.41 11.84
C LEU A 142 16.66 -6.71 11.09
N ARG A 143 17.92 -7.01 10.80
CA ARG A 143 18.33 -8.24 10.10
C ARG A 143 17.97 -9.50 10.88
N ARG A 144 18.13 -9.51 12.20
CA ARG A 144 17.68 -10.63 13.05
C ARG A 144 16.17 -10.84 12.94
N GLU A 145 15.39 -9.77 13.00
CA GLU A 145 13.93 -9.85 12.86
C GLU A 145 13.55 -10.36 11.46
N MET A 146 14.15 -9.84 10.39
CA MET A 146 13.95 -10.31 9.01
C MET A 146 14.26 -11.80 8.81
N GLY A 147 15.19 -12.37 9.58
CA GLY A 147 15.46 -13.81 9.54
C GLY A 147 14.36 -14.69 10.16
N THR A 148 13.55 -14.12 11.06
CA THR A 148 12.48 -14.86 11.76
C THR A 148 11.11 -14.66 11.13
N ILE A 149 10.83 -13.45 10.66
CA ILE A 149 9.53 -13.01 10.13
C ILE A 149 8.94 -13.95 9.05
N PRO A 150 9.71 -14.43 8.06
CA PRO A 150 9.17 -15.31 7.01
C PRO A 150 8.61 -16.64 7.52
N SER A 151 9.03 -17.08 8.71
CA SER A 151 8.55 -18.34 9.32
C SER A 151 7.26 -18.19 10.12
N LEU A 152 6.77 -16.95 10.30
CA LEU A 152 5.58 -16.68 11.10
C LEU A 152 4.31 -17.03 10.31
N GLU A 153 3.50 -17.90 10.91
CA GLU A 153 2.22 -18.34 10.37
C GLU A 153 1.20 -18.44 11.49
N HIS A 154 0.30 -17.45 11.54
CA HIS A 154 -0.78 -17.39 12.51
C HIS A 154 -1.90 -16.47 11.97
N PRO A 155 -3.19 -16.79 12.13
CA PRO A 155 -4.31 -16.01 11.58
C PRO A 155 -4.43 -14.56 12.08
N HIS A 156 -3.70 -14.21 13.15
CA HIS A 156 -3.69 -12.87 13.77
C HIS A 156 -2.29 -12.24 13.82
N VAL A 157 -1.36 -12.75 13.01
CA VAL A 157 -0.04 -12.15 12.77
C VAL A 157 0.06 -11.85 11.28
N LEU A 158 0.50 -10.66 10.92
CA LEU A 158 0.61 -10.25 9.53
C LEU A 158 1.55 -11.18 8.76
N ARG A 159 1.07 -11.73 7.65
CA ARG A 159 1.87 -12.61 6.80
C ARG A 159 2.81 -11.80 5.92
N TYR A 160 4.06 -12.24 5.85
CA TYR A 160 5.06 -11.73 4.93
C TYR A 160 5.23 -12.72 3.79
N HIS A 161 4.92 -12.30 2.57
CA HIS A 161 5.09 -13.12 1.38
C HIS A 161 6.55 -13.26 1.00
N ARG A 162 7.32 -12.17 1.09
CA ARG A 162 8.76 -12.13 0.82
C ARG A 162 9.44 -11.11 1.73
N VAL A 163 10.67 -11.42 2.10
CA VAL A 163 11.57 -10.50 2.80
C VAL A 163 12.91 -10.59 2.08
N HIS A 164 13.45 -9.45 1.65
CA HIS A 164 14.73 -9.37 0.98
C HIS A 164 15.57 -8.27 1.64
N ASP A 165 16.82 -8.60 1.99
CA ASP A 165 17.80 -7.65 2.50
C ASP A 165 18.81 -7.37 1.39
N ASP A 166 19.05 -6.10 1.09
CA ASP A 166 20.07 -5.62 0.16
C ASP A 166 21.10 -4.78 0.93
N PRO A 167 22.14 -5.42 1.49
CA PRO A 167 23.20 -4.74 2.23
C PRO A 167 24.01 -3.74 1.41
N ASP A 168 24.13 -3.96 0.10
CA ASP A 168 24.98 -3.15 -0.78
C ASP A 168 24.33 -1.77 -1.00
N ASN A 169 22.99 -1.74 -1.08
CA ASN A 169 22.21 -0.51 -1.14
C ASN A 169 21.64 -0.08 0.23
N GLY A 170 22.03 -0.74 1.31
CA GLY A 170 21.54 -0.45 2.67
C GLY A 170 20.02 -0.43 2.78
N THR A 171 19.32 -1.33 2.09
CA THR A 171 17.86 -1.29 1.94
C THR A 171 17.23 -2.66 2.16
N ALA A 172 16.13 -2.72 2.90
CA ALA A 172 15.32 -3.91 3.11
C ALA A 172 13.93 -3.78 2.48
N TYR A 173 13.45 -4.86 1.91
CA TYR A 173 12.17 -4.95 1.21
C TYR A 173 11.30 -6.02 1.88
N LEU A 174 10.12 -5.62 2.36
CA LEU A 174 9.18 -6.49 3.04
C LEU A 174 7.85 -6.51 2.29
N VAL A 175 7.58 -7.60 1.58
CA VAL A 175 6.30 -7.83 0.91
C VAL A 175 5.36 -8.51 1.88
N MET A 176 4.23 -7.87 2.15
CA MET A 176 3.24 -8.26 3.14
C MET A 176 1.88 -8.49 2.48
N GLU A 177 1.06 -9.30 3.14
CA GLU A 177 -0.35 -9.47 2.79
C GLU A 177 -1.08 -8.11 2.75
N TRP A 178 -1.98 -7.97 1.77
CA TRP A 178 -2.82 -6.79 1.66
C TRP A 178 -3.78 -6.66 2.87
N CYS A 179 -3.84 -5.47 3.43
CA CYS A 179 -4.74 -5.13 4.52
C CYS A 179 -5.67 -3.99 4.10
N SER A 180 -6.95 -4.09 4.45
CA SER A 180 -7.98 -3.12 4.07
C SER A 180 -7.92 -1.81 4.86
N GLY A 181 -7.17 -1.79 5.96
CA GLY A 181 -6.93 -0.61 6.79
C GLY A 181 -6.37 -0.96 8.16
N THR A 182 -6.23 0.05 9.02
CA THR A 182 -5.79 -0.13 10.41
C THR A 182 -6.92 0.08 11.42
N LEU A 183 -6.73 -0.39 12.65
CA LEU A 183 -7.62 -0.08 13.77
C LEU A 183 -7.67 1.43 14.03
N LEU A 184 -6.57 2.16 13.81
CA LEU A 184 -6.55 3.61 13.93
C LEU A 184 -7.50 4.28 12.91
N ASP A 185 -7.53 3.80 11.68
CA ASP A 185 -8.41 4.32 10.62
C ASP A 185 -9.88 4.06 10.96
N GLU A 186 -10.20 2.85 11.44
CA GLU A 186 -11.56 2.50 11.87
C GLU A 186 -12.01 3.36 13.06
N VAL A 187 -11.14 3.56 14.07
CA VAL A 187 -11.44 4.40 15.24
C VAL A 187 -11.72 5.84 14.83
N ARG A 188 -10.90 6.41 13.94
CA ARG A 188 -11.09 7.78 13.44
C ARG A 188 -12.39 7.92 12.65
N GLY A 189 -12.60 7.05 11.66
CA GLY A 189 -13.79 7.10 10.82
C GLY A 189 -15.09 6.94 11.62
N ARG A 190 -15.09 6.08 12.63
CA ARG A 190 -16.22 5.94 13.55
C ARG A 190 -16.44 7.18 14.43
N GLY A 191 -15.36 7.78 14.93
CA GLY A 191 -15.42 9.02 15.69
C GLY A 191 -16.08 10.15 14.89
N GLU A 192 -15.74 10.29 13.60
CA GLU A 192 -16.36 11.27 12.69
C GLU A 192 -17.85 11.01 12.46
N ARG A 193 -18.27 9.75 12.42
CA ARG A 193 -19.69 9.35 12.26
C ARG A 193 -20.47 9.34 13.58
N GLY A 194 -19.82 9.51 14.73
CA GLY A 194 -20.44 9.36 16.04
C GLY A 194 -20.89 7.92 16.33
N GLU A 195 -20.21 6.93 15.75
CA GLU A 195 -20.56 5.51 15.87
C GLU A 195 -19.65 4.81 16.91
N PRO A 196 -20.11 4.57 18.15
CA PRO A 196 -19.29 3.87 19.12
C PRO A 196 -19.04 2.40 18.72
N PHE A 197 -17.93 1.84 19.21
CA PHE A 197 -17.72 0.40 19.14
C PHE A 197 -18.67 -0.32 20.09
N ARG A 198 -19.21 -1.46 19.66
CA ARG A 198 -19.95 -2.36 20.54
C ARG A 198 -18.97 -3.22 21.35
N ASP A 199 -19.38 -3.61 22.55
CA ASP A 199 -18.56 -4.44 23.43
C ASP A 199 -18.12 -5.74 22.75
N GLU A 200 -18.99 -6.38 21.95
CA GLU A 200 -18.65 -7.61 21.23
C GLU A 200 -17.53 -7.40 20.20
N GLU A 201 -17.50 -6.23 19.55
CA GLU A 201 -16.45 -5.88 18.59
C GLU A 201 -15.11 -5.68 19.29
N VAL A 202 -15.14 -5.00 20.44
CA VAL A 202 -13.97 -4.75 21.28
C VAL A 202 -13.41 -6.07 21.81
N TRP A 203 -14.24 -6.91 22.41
CA TRP A 203 -13.84 -8.21 22.94
C TRP A 203 -13.30 -9.15 21.87
N ARG A 204 -13.91 -9.16 20.67
CA ARG A 204 -13.39 -9.92 19.53
C ARG A 204 -12.00 -9.44 19.16
N CYS A 205 -11.81 -8.13 18.97
CA CYS A 205 -10.51 -7.56 18.61
C CYS A 205 -9.43 -7.89 19.65
N LEU A 206 -9.75 -7.71 20.94
CA LEU A 206 -8.84 -8.04 22.05
C LEU A 206 -8.43 -9.53 22.04
N ARG A 207 -9.39 -10.44 21.81
CA ARG A 207 -9.10 -11.89 21.75
C ARG A 207 -8.20 -12.24 20.57
N GLU A 208 -8.46 -11.67 19.40
CA GLU A 208 -7.66 -11.89 18.19
C GLU A 208 -6.23 -11.38 18.38
N MET A 209 -6.08 -10.17 18.93
CA MET A 209 -4.78 -9.60 19.29
C MET A 209 -4.05 -10.45 20.33
N ALA A 210 -4.73 -10.87 21.40
CA ALA A 210 -4.14 -11.72 22.44
C ALA A 210 -3.63 -13.05 21.87
N SER A 211 -4.37 -13.66 20.94
CA SER A 211 -3.95 -14.89 20.25
C SER A 211 -2.67 -14.66 19.43
N GLY A 212 -2.60 -13.56 18.66
CA GLY A 212 -1.40 -13.21 17.89
C GLY A 212 -0.18 -12.92 18.77
N LEU A 213 -0.37 -12.20 19.88
CA LEU A 213 0.71 -11.91 20.84
C LEU A 213 1.21 -13.18 21.53
N ALA A 214 0.31 -14.07 21.95
CA ALA A 214 0.69 -15.35 22.55
C ALA A 214 1.57 -16.17 21.59
N TYR A 215 1.17 -16.26 20.32
CA TYR A 215 1.96 -16.94 19.27
C TYR A 215 3.36 -16.36 19.09
N LEU A 216 3.48 -15.02 19.07
CA LEU A 216 4.78 -14.34 18.96
C LEU A 216 5.65 -14.58 20.19
N HIS A 217 5.07 -14.49 21.39
CA HIS A 217 5.77 -14.69 22.65
C HIS A 217 6.30 -16.12 22.81
N GLU A 218 5.55 -17.14 22.37
CA GLU A 218 6.01 -18.54 22.33
C GLU A 218 7.28 -18.73 21.48
N ARG A 219 7.52 -17.84 20.51
CA ARG A 219 8.70 -17.82 19.64
C ARG A 219 9.79 -16.86 20.12
N GLY A 220 9.64 -16.28 21.32
CA GLY A 220 10.57 -15.32 21.89
C GLY A 220 10.54 -13.94 21.23
N LEU A 221 9.52 -13.66 20.40
CA LEU A 221 9.36 -12.38 19.72
C LEU A 221 8.46 -11.46 20.53
N VAL A 222 8.95 -10.25 20.84
CA VAL A 222 8.18 -9.22 21.54
C VAL A 222 7.85 -8.11 20.54
N HIS A 223 6.57 -7.75 20.42
CA HIS A 223 6.12 -6.78 19.41
C HIS A 223 6.63 -5.35 19.61
N ARG A 224 6.86 -4.87 20.84
CA ARG A 224 7.50 -3.56 21.17
C ARG A 224 6.86 -2.25 20.64
N ASP A 225 5.95 -2.26 19.67
CA ASP A 225 5.24 -1.06 19.16
C ASP A 225 3.72 -1.27 19.05
N LEU A 226 3.12 -1.89 20.06
CA LEU A 226 1.69 -2.21 20.01
C LEU A 226 0.86 -0.92 20.12
N LYS A 227 0.27 -0.50 19.00
CA LYS A 227 -0.58 0.70 18.88
C LYS A 227 -1.66 0.46 17.82
N PRO A 228 -2.78 1.20 17.82
CA PRO A 228 -3.85 1.02 16.85
C PRO A 228 -3.42 1.11 15.38
N GLY A 229 -2.39 1.90 15.07
CA GLY A 229 -1.85 2.02 13.71
C GLY A 229 -1.02 0.82 13.23
N ASN A 230 -0.69 -0.13 14.12
CA ASN A 230 0.01 -1.38 13.77
C ASN A 230 -0.92 -2.61 13.89
N ILE A 231 -2.21 -2.40 14.14
CA ILE A 231 -3.24 -3.43 14.09
C ILE A 231 -3.96 -3.28 12.77
N PHE A 232 -3.79 -4.26 11.89
CA PHE A 232 -4.33 -4.24 10.53
C PHE A 232 -5.57 -5.13 10.43
N PHE A 233 -6.46 -4.80 9.50
CA PHE A 233 -7.62 -5.63 9.18
C PHE A 233 -7.45 -6.28 7.81
N THR A 234 -7.82 -7.57 7.72
CA THR A 234 -8.12 -8.22 6.43
C THR A 234 -9.50 -7.80 5.92
N ASP A 235 -9.84 -8.19 4.69
CA ASP A 235 -11.18 -8.01 4.12
C ASP A 235 -12.30 -8.66 4.98
N PHE A 236 -11.96 -9.65 5.81
CA PHE A 236 -12.87 -10.29 6.76
C PHE A 236 -12.86 -9.64 8.16
N LYS A 237 -12.27 -8.45 8.31
CA LYS A 237 -12.12 -7.71 9.58
C LYS A 237 -11.42 -8.50 10.69
N LYS A 238 -10.48 -9.38 10.35
CA LYS A 238 -9.63 -10.02 11.36
C LYS A 238 -8.49 -9.09 11.72
N ALA A 239 -8.26 -8.87 13.01
CA ALA A 239 -7.12 -8.10 13.49
C ALA A 239 -5.82 -8.90 13.29
N MET A 240 -4.82 -8.25 12.71
CA MET A 240 -3.48 -8.78 12.49
C MET A 240 -2.44 -7.84 13.07
N ILE A 241 -1.48 -8.43 13.76
CA ILE A 241 -0.37 -7.71 14.37
C ILE A 241 0.81 -7.74 13.40
N MET A 242 1.33 -6.56 13.03
CA MET A 242 2.57 -6.45 12.25
C MET A 242 3.76 -6.72 13.17
N SER A 243 4.65 -7.67 12.89
CA SER A 243 5.90 -7.79 13.67
C SER A 243 6.68 -6.47 13.58
N SER A 244 7.13 -5.93 14.72
CA SER A 244 7.89 -4.68 14.73
C SER A 244 9.14 -4.78 13.89
N VAL A 245 9.57 -3.61 13.43
CA VAL A 245 10.97 -3.29 13.10
C VAL A 245 11.55 -2.60 14.34
N PRO A 246 12.85 -2.73 14.67
CA PRO A 246 13.40 -2.15 15.88
C PRO A 246 13.24 -0.63 15.82
N LYS A 247 12.93 -0.03 16.97
CA LYS A 247 12.93 1.42 17.13
C LYS A 247 14.21 1.87 17.81
N GLU A 248 14.71 3.04 17.40
CA GLU A 248 15.58 3.85 18.25
C GLU A 248 14.89 4.06 19.60
N SER A 249 15.59 3.68 20.67
CA SER A 249 15.17 3.85 22.06
C SER A 249 15.30 5.29 22.52
#